data_AF-A0A9E6E260-F1
#
_entry.id   AF-A0A9E6E260-F1
#
_cell.length_a   1.000
_cell.length_b   1.000
_cell.length_c   1.000
_cell.angle_alpha   90.00
_cell.angle_beta   90.00
_cell.angle_gamma   90.00
#
_symmetry.space_group_name_H-M   'P 1'
#
loop_
_entity.id
_entity.type
_entity.pdbx_description
1 polymer ?
#
loop_
_entity_poly.entity_id
_entity_poly.type
_entity_poly.pdbx_seq_one_letter_code
_entity_poly.pdbx_strand_id
1 'polypeptide(L)'
;MSAKLNYTKQNLIKSINYYMMTIKKRKAVISRKKKISRATVLSSYILACDEMEELSKLIDSYVKKSINDATLIKLATKLSRVGSCSNDRKLLSGGGQESSSSSLRSHVSNAYKSSYNNKLESLNKVLLPTDNYDNSFTIPVEHLTQSGTASASAHAVVMYKHNFSHKIYFGKKISEHERSNALAEVLYSEIWREIIGYRASKSLCMVDGDNNIIGICSEALPNFKEVKKVLNSCEYPKEMGLLSIVLLSYLLVEDDLHIKNIGLCTINGRTVFGKIDHDYIVSKWEDKKNHFESSFPLNNIIEYINSGDISSLKIMANSLRFSPGKANSLLLRAGHKIRGFTGTGANTTLGKRNAKSFYSNYACINDDCARDFLRSRIKLFNYKRIERVLNEMSLIATDGVIQNHGKIGDIYDFLKFRIRYVQKNLV
;
A
#
# COMPACT_ATOMS: atom_id res chain seq x y z
N MET A 1 22.74 -2.20 -25.54
CA MET A 1 22.31 -1.31 -24.42
C MET A 1 21.84 -2.19 -23.27
N SER A 2 22.37 -2.04 -22.04
CA SER A 2 22.05 -2.98 -20.96
C SER A 2 20.60 -2.83 -20.46
N ALA A 3 19.93 -3.94 -20.16
CA ALA A 3 18.54 -3.94 -19.67
C ALA A 3 18.36 -3.04 -18.43
N LYS A 4 19.38 -2.99 -17.55
CA LYS A 4 19.42 -2.13 -16.36
C LYS A 4 19.39 -0.65 -16.69
N LEU A 5 20.08 -0.20 -17.73
CA LEU A 5 20.09 1.20 -18.15
C LEU A 5 18.71 1.64 -18.64
N ASN A 6 18.12 0.84 -19.54
CA ASN A 6 16.78 1.13 -20.07
C ASN A 6 15.74 1.22 -18.97
N TYR A 7 15.76 0.25 -18.06
CA TYR A 7 14.89 0.23 -16.90
C TYR A 7 15.04 1.49 -16.03
N THR A 8 16.28 1.85 -15.70
CA THR A 8 16.57 3.04 -14.87
C THR A 8 16.11 4.34 -15.55
N LYS A 9 16.35 4.49 -16.86
CA LYS A 9 15.87 5.64 -17.64
C LYS A 9 14.35 5.74 -17.62
N GLN A 10 13.64 4.65 -17.90
CA GLN A 10 12.18 4.64 -17.92
C GLN A 10 11.60 5.08 -16.56
N ASN A 11 12.16 4.59 -15.45
CA ASN A 11 11.75 5.00 -14.11
C ASN A 11 11.96 6.48 -13.82
N LEU A 12 13.13 7.01 -14.20
CA LEU A 12 13.43 8.43 -14.05
C LEU A 12 12.44 9.29 -14.85
N ILE A 13 12.15 8.92 -16.09
CA ILE A 13 11.23 9.66 -16.96
C ILE A 13 9.79 9.61 -16.42
N LYS A 14 9.31 8.44 -15.96
CA LYS A 14 8.00 8.30 -15.29
C LYS A 14 7.89 9.23 -14.07
N SER A 15 8.92 9.27 -13.23
CA SER A 15 8.96 10.14 -12.04
C SER A 15 8.95 11.64 -12.40
N ILE A 16 9.68 12.03 -13.45
CA ILE A 16 9.72 13.42 -13.92
C ILE A 16 8.36 13.84 -14.53
N ASN A 17 7.72 12.97 -15.31
CA ASN A 17 6.38 13.19 -15.86
C ASN A 17 5.36 13.36 -14.75
N TYR A 18 5.42 12.52 -13.72
CA TYR A 18 4.59 12.67 -12.53
C TYR A 18 4.80 14.02 -11.84
N TYR A 19 6.05 14.44 -11.64
CA TYR A 19 6.35 15.76 -11.09
C TYR A 19 5.65 16.87 -11.88
N MET A 20 5.73 16.84 -13.21
CA MET A 20 5.10 17.84 -14.08
C MET A 20 3.57 17.88 -13.90
N MET A 21 2.90 16.73 -13.81
CA MET A 21 1.45 16.66 -13.56
C MET A 21 1.04 17.27 -12.21
N THR A 22 1.92 17.24 -11.19
CA THR A 22 1.60 17.80 -9.86
C THR A 22 1.78 19.32 -9.75
N ILE A 23 2.29 19.98 -10.79
CA ILE A 23 2.48 21.43 -10.78
C ILE A 23 1.11 22.12 -10.88
N LYS A 24 0.59 22.59 -9.73
CA LYS A 24 -0.71 23.28 -9.63
C LYS A 24 -0.84 24.44 -10.65
N LYS A 25 -2.01 24.53 -11.29
CA LYS A 25 -2.39 25.64 -12.19
C LYS A 25 -2.29 27.03 -11.51
N ARG A 26 -2.52 27.11 -10.19
CA ARG A 26 -2.52 28.37 -9.41
C ARG A 26 -1.13 28.95 -9.06
N LYS A 27 -0.01 28.39 -9.54
CA LYS A 27 1.31 29.03 -9.36
C LYS A 27 1.50 30.11 -10.42
N ALA A 28 2.18 31.21 -10.07
CA ALA A 28 2.58 32.25 -11.03
C ALA A 28 3.11 31.61 -12.33
N VAL A 29 2.54 32.02 -13.47
CA VAL A 29 2.74 31.37 -14.79
C VAL A 29 4.22 31.18 -15.11
N ILE A 30 5.05 32.18 -14.79
CA ILE A 30 6.51 32.17 -14.99
C ILE A 30 7.18 31.07 -14.16
N SER A 31 6.80 30.92 -12.87
CA SER A 31 7.32 29.86 -11.99
C SER A 31 6.95 28.47 -12.48
N ARG A 32 5.77 28.32 -13.09
CA ARG A 32 5.30 27.07 -13.70
C ARG A 32 6.11 26.74 -14.96
N LYS A 33 6.24 27.66 -15.90
CA LYS A 33 7.02 27.48 -17.14
C LYS A 33 8.46 27.04 -16.81
N LYS A 34 9.14 27.73 -15.88
CA LYS A 34 10.52 27.39 -15.47
C LYS A 34 10.66 26.01 -14.81
N LYS A 35 9.61 25.50 -14.16
CA LYS A 35 9.61 24.13 -13.57
C LYS A 35 9.43 23.06 -14.62
N ILE A 36 8.54 23.30 -15.58
CA ILE A 36 8.31 22.41 -16.72
C ILE A 36 9.56 22.36 -17.60
N SER A 37 10.13 23.50 -18.02
CA SER A 37 11.37 23.51 -18.81
C SER A 37 12.51 22.75 -18.13
N ARG A 38 12.68 22.90 -16.81
CA ARG A 38 13.72 22.14 -16.08
C ARG A 38 13.50 20.64 -16.17
N ALA A 39 12.26 20.18 -15.96
CA ALA A 39 11.89 18.78 -16.05
C ALA A 39 12.11 18.23 -17.47
N THR A 40 11.72 18.99 -18.49
CA THR A 40 11.91 18.64 -19.90
C THR A 40 13.39 18.54 -20.26
N VAL A 41 14.21 19.53 -19.90
CA VAL A 41 15.65 19.54 -20.19
C VAL A 41 16.34 18.36 -19.52
N LEU A 42 16.07 18.10 -18.24
CA LEU A 42 16.64 16.96 -17.53
C LEU A 42 16.25 15.62 -18.18
N SER A 43 14.98 15.48 -18.58
CA SER A 43 14.48 14.28 -19.26
C SER A 43 15.21 14.02 -20.57
N SER A 44 15.45 15.05 -21.39
CA SER A 44 16.21 14.90 -22.63
C SER A 44 17.64 14.42 -22.38
N TYR A 45 18.33 14.95 -21.36
CA TYR A 45 19.67 14.51 -21.03
C TYR A 45 19.72 13.06 -20.51
N ILE A 46 18.74 12.64 -19.69
CA ILE A 46 18.62 11.25 -19.22
C ILE A 46 18.43 10.28 -20.38
N LEU A 47 17.59 10.65 -21.37
CA LEU A 47 17.35 9.81 -22.55
C LEU A 47 18.61 9.64 -23.40
N ALA A 48 19.47 10.67 -23.47
CA ALA A 48 20.71 10.67 -24.23
C ALA A 48 21.89 9.90 -23.58
N CYS A 49 21.77 9.45 -22.32
CA CYS A 49 22.85 8.69 -21.66
C CYS A 49 22.96 7.27 -22.23
N ASP A 50 24.07 6.85 -22.83
CA ASP A 50 24.15 5.49 -23.42
C ASP A 50 24.72 4.44 -22.46
N GLU A 51 25.22 4.90 -21.31
CA GLU A 51 25.89 4.10 -20.31
C GLU A 51 25.35 4.41 -18.91
N MET A 52 25.37 3.40 -18.03
CA MET A 52 24.98 3.58 -16.63
C MET A 52 25.89 4.57 -15.90
N GLU A 53 27.18 4.62 -16.23
CA GLU A 53 28.12 5.55 -15.61
C GLU A 53 27.79 7.00 -15.96
N GLU A 54 27.49 7.27 -17.24
CA GLU A 54 27.07 8.58 -17.73
C GLU A 54 25.77 9.05 -17.04
N LEU A 55 24.78 8.14 -16.94
CA LEU A 55 23.55 8.41 -16.21
C LEU A 55 23.82 8.67 -14.72
N SER A 56 24.65 7.85 -14.08
CA SER A 56 25.00 7.98 -12.66
C SER A 56 25.62 9.35 -12.36
N LYS A 57 26.59 9.77 -13.18
CA LYS A 57 27.27 11.07 -13.07
C LYS A 57 26.28 12.21 -13.24
N LEU A 58 25.42 12.18 -14.27
CA LEU A 58 24.40 13.19 -14.50
C LEU A 58 23.45 13.33 -13.30
N ILE A 59 22.95 12.22 -12.76
CA ILE A 59 22.00 12.23 -11.64
C ILE A 59 22.67 12.72 -10.36
N ASP A 60 23.89 12.26 -10.05
CA ASP A 60 24.63 12.69 -8.85
C ASP A 60 24.92 14.19 -8.90
N SER A 61 25.45 14.68 -10.03
CA SER A 61 25.68 16.11 -10.25
C SER A 61 24.39 16.91 -10.17
N TYR A 62 23.30 16.39 -10.77
CA TYR A 62 21.99 17.03 -10.68
C TYR A 62 21.57 17.14 -9.23
N VAL A 63 21.52 16.05 -8.45
CA VAL A 63 21.05 16.04 -7.06
C VAL A 63 21.89 16.96 -6.16
N LYS A 64 23.23 16.97 -6.33
CA LYS A 64 24.18 17.78 -5.55
C LYS A 64 24.29 19.26 -5.93
N LYS A 65 23.59 19.71 -6.99
CA LYS A 65 23.74 21.08 -7.57
C LYS A 65 25.12 21.35 -8.16
N SER A 66 25.84 20.31 -8.57
CA SER A 66 27.20 20.41 -9.09
C SER A 66 27.29 20.15 -10.60
N ILE A 67 26.18 20.29 -11.35
CA ILE A 67 26.22 20.19 -12.82
C ILE A 67 27.16 21.27 -13.37
N ASN A 68 28.15 20.82 -14.13
CA ASN A 68 29.06 21.66 -14.91
C ASN A 68 28.83 21.46 -16.42
N ASP A 69 29.38 22.36 -17.22
CA ASP A 69 29.16 22.33 -18.67
C ASP A 69 29.80 21.06 -19.30
N ALA A 70 30.96 20.61 -18.81
CA ALA A 70 31.62 19.39 -19.27
C ALA A 70 30.71 18.14 -19.17
N THR A 71 29.93 18.03 -18.09
CA THR A 71 28.95 16.94 -17.89
C THR A 71 27.85 16.95 -18.95
N LEU A 72 27.46 18.14 -19.44
CA LEU A 72 26.36 18.30 -20.39
C LEU A 72 26.81 18.27 -21.85
N ILE A 73 28.03 18.71 -22.15
CA ILE A 73 28.54 18.85 -23.53
C ILE A 73 28.46 17.51 -24.27
N LYS A 74 28.95 16.42 -23.68
CA LYS A 74 28.91 15.08 -24.29
C LYS A 74 27.48 14.67 -24.66
N LEU A 75 26.52 14.90 -23.77
CA LEU A 75 25.11 14.55 -23.99
C LEU A 75 24.41 15.53 -24.95
N ALA A 76 24.81 16.79 -24.97
CA ALA A 76 24.25 17.81 -25.85
C ALA A 76 24.59 17.53 -27.32
N THR A 77 25.81 17.05 -27.59
CA THR A 77 26.23 16.58 -28.92
C THR A 77 25.32 15.44 -29.41
N LYS A 78 25.00 14.47 -28.54
CA LYS A 78 24.08 13.37 -28.86
C LYS A 78 22.66 13.83 -29.15
N LEU A 79 22.24 14.94 -28.55
CA LEU A 79 20.93 15.57 -28.78
C LEU A 79 20.91 16.51 -30.00
N SER A 80 22.01 16.59 -30.76
CA SER A 80 22.18 17.54 -31.87
C SER A 80 21.91 19.00 -31.47
N ARG A 81 22.14 19.34 -30.18
CA ARG A 81 22.00 20.71 -29.68
C ARG A 81 23.33 21.42 -29.83
N VAL A 82 23.51 22.08 -30.97
CA VAL A 82 24.70 22.88 -31.26
C VAL A 82 24.56 24.23 -30.53
N GLY A 83 25.12 24.33 -29.31
CA GLY A 83 25.10 25.56 -28.51
C GLY A 83 25.70 25.41 -27.10
N SER A 84 25.99 26.54 -26.43
CA SER A 84 26.52 26.55 -25.05
C SER A 84 25.53 25.93 -24.06
N CYS A 85 25.94 24.85 -23.38
CA CYS A 85 25.17 24.20 -22.31
C CYS A 85 24.95 25.09 -21.06
N SER A 86 25.49 26.32 -21.05
CA SER A 86 25.42 27.26 -19.92
C SER A 86 23.99 27.59 -19.49
N ASN A 87 23.05 27.72 -20.45
CA ASN A 87 21.64 27.98 -20.13
C ASN A 87 20.96 26.78 -19.49
N ASP A 88 21.18 25.59 -20.03
CA ASP A 88 20.65 24.33 -19.50
C ASP A 88 21.25 24.05 -18.11
N ARG A 89 22.56 24.27 -17.92
CA ARG A 89 23.22 24.20 -16.61
C ARG A 89 22.58 25.14 -15.61
N LYS A 90 22.46 26.44 -15.92
CA LYS A 90 21.81 27.43 -15.03
C LYS A 90 20.38 27.00 -14.66
N LEU A 91 19.64 26.44 -15.62
CA LEU A 91 18.29 25.95 -15.39
C LEU A 91 18.27 24.75 -14.43
N LEU A 92 19.12 23.75 -14.67
CA LEU A 92 19.22 22.49 -13.90
C LEU A 92 19.81 22.70 -12.49
N SER A 93 20.77 23.62 -12.33
CA SER A 93 21.34 23.99 -11.03
C SER A 93 20.37 24.78 -10.14
N GLY A 94 19.34 25.40 -10.73
CA GLY A 94 18.26 26.06 -9.99
C GLY A 94 17.23 25.09 -9.36
N GLY A 95 16.38 25.61 -8.47
CA GLY A 95 15.27 24.87 -7.86
C GLY A 95 15.42 24.59 -6.36
N GLY A 96 14.38 23.98 -5.76
CA GLY A 96 14.35 23.62 -4.34
C GLY A 96 15.34 22.50 -4.00
N GLN A 97 15.78 22.42 -2.74
CA GLN A 97 16.73 21.38 -2.29
C GLN A 97 16.11 19.97 -2.28
N GLU A 98 16.96 18.94 -2.30
CA GLU A 98 16.57 17.52 -2.20
C GLU A 98 15.74 17.23 -0.94
N SER A 99 16.03 17.91 0.17
CA SER A 99 15.29 17.79 1.44
C SER A 99 13.83 18.25 1.36
N SER A 100 13.49 19.05 0.34
CA SER A 100 12.11 19.45 0.09
C SER A 100 11.41 18.36 -0.71
N SER A 101 10.61 17.51 -0.02
CA SER A 101 9.75 16.42 -0.54
C SER A 101 8.87 16.74 -1.76
N SER A 102 8.90 17.97 -2.26
CA SER A 102 8.11 18.48 -3.36
C SER A 102 8.93 18.97 -4.57
N SER A 103 10.26 18.87 -4.53
CA SER A 103 11.16 19.31 -5.59
C SER A 103 11.40 18.25 -6.65
N LEU A 104 11.70 18.66 -7.89
CA LEU A 104 12.11 17.74 -8.95
C LEU A 104 13.32 16.88 -8.55
N ARG A 105 14.21 17.40 -7.69
CA ARG A 105 15.39 16.67 -7.19
C ARG A 105 15.02 15.50 -6.31
N SER A 106 14.07 15.66 -5.40
CA SER A 106 13.60 14.55 -4.56
C SER A 106 12.97 13.45 -5.41
N HIS A 107 12.17 13.83 -6.42
CA HIS A 107 11.59 12.87 -7.38
C HIS A 107 12.66 12.07 -8.13
N VAL A 108 13.73 12.75 -8.58
CA VAL A 108 14.83 12.13 -9.33
C VAL A 108 15.75 11.28 -8.44
N SER A 109 16.13 11.78 -7.26
CA SER A 109 16.95 11.05 -6.28
C SER A 109 16.26 9.74 -5.87
N ASN A 110 14.96 9.81 -5.60
CA ASN A 110 14.19 8.64 -5.21
C ASN A 110 14.03 7.63 -6.36
N ALA A 111 13.77 8.09 -7.59
CA ALA A 111 13.75 7.25 -8.81
C ALA A 111 15.06 6.52 -9.07
N TYR A 112 16.16 7.23 -8.86
CA TYR A 112 17.46 6.67 -9.11
C TYR A 112 17.83 5.61 -8.06
N LYS A 113 17.59 5.91 -6.78
CA LYS A 113 17.83 4.99 -5.65
C LYS A 113 16.93 3.75 -5.70
N SER A 114 15.68 3.86 -6.17
CA SER A 114 14.78 2.70 -6.30
C SER A 114 15.24 1.75 -7.40
N SER A 115 15.66 2.29 -8.54
CA SER A 115 16.07 1.49 -9.71
C SER A 115 17.30 0.59 -9.45
N TYR A 116 18.14 0.96 -8.47
CA TYR A 116 19.32 0.18 -8.09
C TYR A 116 19.03 -1.02 -7.17
N ASN A 117 17.87 -1.06 -6.51
CA ASN A 117 17.58 -1.99 -5.41
C ASN A 117 16.57 -3.10 -5.77
N ASN A 118 16.26 -3.29 -7.04
CA ASN A 118 15.24 -4.25 -7.47
C ASN A 118 15.65 -5.71 -7.25
N LYS A 119 15.45 -6.18 -6.02
CA LYS A 119 15.41 -7.61 -5.63
C LYS A 119 13.96 -8.15 -5.60
N LEU A 120 13.00 -7.41 -6.18
CA LEU A 120 11.56 -7.63 -6.02
C LEU A 120 11.09 -9.04 -6.44
N GLU A 121 11.60 -9.59 -7.54
CA GLU A 121 11.13 -10.89 -8.05
C GLU A 121 11.39 -12.06 -7.07
N SER A 122 12.56 -12.08 -6.43
CA SER A 122 12.93 -13.10 -5.44
C SER A 122 12.11 -13.02 -4.15
N LEU A 123 11.54 -11.85 -3.85
CA LEU A 123 10.76 -11.57 -2.63
C LEU A 123 9.34 -12.12 -2.74
N ASN A 124 8.76 -12.10 -3.93
CA ASN A 124 7.38 -12.55 -4.16
C ASN A 124 7.20 -14.07 -3.96
N LYS A 125 8.23 -14.88 -4.26
CA LYS A 125 8.19 -16.34 -4.07
C LYS A 125 8.31 -16.76 -2.59
N VAL A 126 8.99 -15.96 -1.75
CA VAL A 126 9.33 -16.31 -0.35
C VAL A 126 8.20 -15.99 0.65
N LEU A 127 7.21 -15.18 0.24
CA LEU A 127 6.20 -14.61 1.15
C LEU A 127 4.83 -15.28 1.02
N LEU A 128 4.69 -16.29 0.16
CA LEU A 128 3.44 -17.00 -0.03
C LEU A 128 3.21 -18.02 1.10
N PRO A 129 1.94 -18.26 1.45
CA PRO A 129 1.60 -19.39 2.29
C PRO A 129 2.06 -20.68 1.60
N THR A 130 2.87 -21.48 2.29
CA THR A 130 3.27 -22.81 1.84
C THR A 130 2.10 -23.79 1.97
N ASP A 131 2.22 -24.98 1.37
CA ASP A 131 1.18 -26.02 1.44
C ASP A 131 0.86 -26.46 2.89
N ASN A 132 1.74 -26.20 3.86
CA ASN A 132 1.55 -26.42 5.30
C ASN A 132 0.79 -25.28 6.02
N TYR A 133 -0.05 -24.54 5.30
CA TYR A 133 -0.79 -23.44 5.90
C TYR A 133 -1.93 -23.96 6.80
N ASP A 134 -1.86 -23.58 8.06
CA ASP A 134 -2.92 -23.80 9.03
C ASP A 134 -4.18 -23.00 8.65
N ASN A 135 -5.20 -23.71 8.15
CA ASN A 135 -6.48 -23.17 7.72
C ASN A 135 -7.50 -23.09 8.87
N SER A 136 -7.08 -23.34 10.12
CA SER A 136 -7.93 -23.08 11.27
C SER A 136 -8.45 -21.64 11.23
N PHE A 137 -9.75 -21.47 11.40
CA PHE A 137 -10.37 -20.14 11.58
C PHE A 137 -10.80 -19.90 13.02
N THR A 138 -10.58 -20.89 13.89
CA THR A 138 -10.85 -20.85 15.32
C THR A 138 -9.56 -21.00 16.14
N ILE A 139 -9.60 -20.53 17.37
CA ILE A 139 -8.57 -20.75 18.38
C ILE A 139 -9.23 -21.00 19.74
N PRO A 140 -8.97 -22.15 20.38
CA PRO A 140 -9.49 -22.40 21.72
C PRO A 140 -8.92 -21.41 22.73
N VAL A 141 -9.77 -20.87 23.59
CA VAL A 141 -9.35 -19.88 24.61
C VAL A 141 -8.44 -20.52 25.65
N GLU A 142 -8.55 -21.82 25.93
CA GLU A 142 -7.59 -22.52 26.80
C GLU A 142 -6.16 -22.51 26.25
N HIS A 143 -5.97 -22.29 24.94
CA HIS A 143 -4.65 -22.16 24.33
C HIS A 143 -4.07 -20.74 24.43
N LEU A 144 -4.81 -19.79 25.01
CA LEU A 144 -4.46 -18.38 25.08
C LEU A 144 -4.27 -17.93 26.54
N THR A 145 -3.05 -17.49 26.87
CA THR A 145 -2.78 -16.83 28.15
C THR A 145 -2.79 -15.32 27.96
N GLN A 146 -3.59 -14.60 28.75
CA GLN A 146 -3.58 -13.13 28.74
C GLN A 146 -2.21 -12.62 29.18
N SER A 147 -1.57 -11.81 28.34
CA SER A 147 -0.22 -11.27 28.55
C SER A 147 -0.18 -9.76 28.77
N GLY A 148 -1.31 -9.06 28.61
CA GLY A 148 -1.45 -7.64 28.94
C GLY A 148 -2.69 -6.99 28.30
N THR A 149 -2.79 -5.67 28.40
CA THR A 149 -3.79 -4.86 27.68
C THR A 149 -3.11 -3.93 26.69
N ALA A 150 -3.65 -3.81 25.47
CA ALA A 150 -3.11 -2.92 24.46
C ALA A 150 -3.58 -1.48 24.74
N SER A 151 -2.68 -0.64 25.24
CA SER A 151 -2.95 0.73 25.71
C SER A 151 -3.30 1.77 24.62
N ALA A 152 -3.54 1.35 23.37
CA ALA A 152 -3.66 2.27 22.22
C ALA A 152 -4.79 1.97 21.21
N SER A 153 -5.77 1.11 21.55
CA SER A 153 -6.96 0.85 20.73
C SER A 153 -8.20 1.56 21.31
N ALA A 154 -9.11 1.99 20.43
CA ALA A 154 -10.39 2.61 20.83
C ALA A 154 -11.39 1.58 21.41
N HIS A 155 -11.08 0.29 21.32
CA HIS A 155 -11.82 -0.81 21.92
C HIS A 155 -10.90 -1.50 22.95
N ALA A 156 -11.46 -2.05 24.03
CA ALA A 156 -10.71 -2.80 25.02
C ALA A 156 -10.14 -4.08 24.39
N VAL A 157 -8.92 -4.00 23.86
CA VAL A 157 -8.22 -5.10 23.21
C VAL A 157 -7.25 -5.71 24.20
N VAL A 158 -7.42 -7.01 24.45
CA VAL A 158 -6.56 -7.81 25.31
C VAL A 158 -5.46 -8.44 24.46
N MET A 159 -4.24 -8.43 24.98
CA MET A 159 -3.13 -9.13 24.38
C MET A 159 -3.08 -10.55 24.95
N TYR A 160 -3.08 -11.53 24.07
CA TYR A 160 -2.94 -12.95 24.40
C TYR A 160 -1.64 -13.49 23.84
N LYS A 161 -1.03 -14.42 24.55
CA LYS A 161 0.10 -15.24 24.08
C LYS A 161 -0.40 -16.66 23.95
N HIS A 162 -0.18 -17.27 22.77
CA HIS A 162 -0.52 -18.66 22.57
C HIS A 162 0.47 -19.57 23.32
N ASN A 163 -0.08 -20.53 24.05
CA ASN A 163 0.66 -21.32 25.04
C ASN A 163 1.81 -22.11 24.41
N PHE A 164 1.58 -22.65 23.20
CA PHE A 164 2.53 -23.54 22.52
C PHE A 164 3.46 -22.81 21.57
N SER A 165 2.91 -21.94 20.71
CA SER A 165 3.68 -21.29 19.64
C SER A 165 4.28 -19.95 20.04
N HIS A 166 3.92 -19.44 21.22
CA HIS A 166 4.31 -18.12 21.71
C HIS A 166 3.94 -16.94 20.81
N LYS A 167 3.10 -17.18 19.80
CA LYS A 167 2.52 -16.13 18.96
C LYS A 167 1.67 -15.19 19.80
N ILE A 168 1.69 -13.91 19.44
CA ILE A 168 0.91 -12.87 20.11
C ILE A 168 -0.37 -12.63 19.31
N TYR A 169 -1.48 -12.50 20.02
CA TYR A 169 -2.79 -12.22 19.47
C TYR A 169 -3.39 -10.99 20.16
N PHE A 170 -4.10 -10.18 19.41
CA PHE A 170 -4.88 -9.06 19.90
C PHE A 170 -6.35 -9.43 19.80
N GLY A 171 -7.02 -9.64 20.93
CA GLY A 171 -8.37 -10.17 20.99
C GLY A 171 -9.36 -9.30 21.72
N LYS A 172 -10.64 -9.46 21.36
CA LYS A 172 -11.79 -8.91 22.08
C LYS A 172 -12.84 -10.00 22.25
N LYS A 173 -13.50 -10.00 23.41
CA LYS A 173 -14.76 -10.76 23.57
C LYS A 173 -15.84 -10.08 22.72
N ILE A 174 -16.76 -10.88 22.22
CA ILE A 174 -17.88 -10.39 21.40
C ILE A 174 -19.19 -10.88 21.98
N SER A 175 -20.24 -10.12 21.72
CA SER A 175 -21.61 -10.50 22.03
C SER A 175 -22.19 -11.41 20.94
N GLU A 176 -23.35 -12.02 21.21
CA GLU A 176 -24.01 -12.94 20.30
C GLU A 176 -24.30 -12.33 18.91
N HIS A 177 -24.77 -11.07 18.87
CA HIS A 177 -25.10 -10.37 17.63
C HIS A 177 -23.86 -10.00 16.79
N GLU A 178 -22.65 -10.08 17.36
CA GLU A 178 -21.40 -9.79 16.66
C GLU A 178 -20.75 -11.05 16.06
N ARG A 179 -21.25 -12.25 16.36
CA ARG A 179 -20.64 -13.52 15.91
C ARG A 179 -20.57 -13.65 14.38
N SER A 180 -21.62 -13.23 13.66
CA SER A 180 -21.61 -13.21 12.19
C SER A 180 -20.54 -12.25 11.64
N ASN A 181 -20.37 -11.07 12.27
CA ASN A 181 -19.30 -10.14 11.91
C ASN A 181 -17.91 -10.74 12.18
N ALA A 182 -17.73 -11.47 13.28
CA ALA A 182 -16.46 -12.11 13.56
C ALA A 182 -16.10 -13.13 12.47
N LEU A 183 -17.03 -14.00 12.06
CA LEU A 183 -16.80 -14.96 10.98
C LEU A 183 -16.48 -14.28 9.64
N ALA A 184 -17.24 -13.23 9.29
CA ALA A 184 -16.98 -12.46 8.08
C ALA A 184 -15.62 -11.75 8.11
N GLU A 185 -15.17 -11.27 9.28
CA GLU A 185 -13.83 -10.70 9.45
C GLU A 185 -12.73 -11.76 9.25
N VAL A 186 -12.91 -12.96 9.80
CA VAL A 186 -11.97 -14.06 9.58
C VAL A 186 -11.88 -14.41 8.09
N LEU A 187 -13.01 -14.55 7.41
CA LEU A 187 -13.03 -14.85 5.97
C LEU A 187 -12.35 -13.74 5.15
N TYR A 188 -12.61 -12.48 5.49
CA TYR A 188 -11.98 -11.34 4.81
C TYR A 188 -10.46 -11.29 5.06
N SER A 189 -10.00 -11.64 6.26
CA SER A 189 -8.57 -11.78 6.56
C SER A 189 -7.92 -12.89 5.72
N GLU A 190 -8.62 -14.01 5.49
CA GLU A 190 -8.12 -15.10 4.65
C GLU A 190 -8.07 -14.72 3.17
N ILE A 191 -9.00 -13.90 2.66
CA ILE A 191 -8.89 -13.31 1.32
C ILE A 191 -7.61 -12.45 1.22
N TRP A 192 -7.34 -11.62 2.22
CA TRP A 192 -6.11 -10.83 2.26
C TRP A 192 -4.86 -11.71 2.28
N ARG A 193 -4.83 -12.75 3.12
CA ARG A 193 -3.70 -13.69 3.20
C ARG A 193 -3.54 -14.52 1.93
N GLU A 194 -4.64 -14.85 1.25
CA GLU A 194 -4.57 -15.49 -0.06
C GLU A 194 -3.95 -14.57 -1.10
N ILE A 195 -4.04 -13.25 -0.99
CA ILE A 195 -3.43 -12.34 -1.97
C ILE A 195 -2.01 -11.94 -1.58
N ILE A 196 -1.74 -11.56 -0.33
CA ILE A 196 -0.44 -11.02 0.10
C ILE A 196 0.32 -11.89 1.11
N GLY A 197 -0.18 -13.09 1.40
CA GLY A 197 0.46 -14.06 2.30
C GLY A 197 0.55 -13.59 3.74
N TYR A 198 1.63 -13.96 4.42
CA TYR A 198 1.89 -13.63 5.83
C TYR A 198 2.09 -12.12 6.11
N ARG A 199 1.97 -11.28 5.08
CA ARG A 199 1.93 -9.82 5.23
C ARG A 199 0.58 -9.31 5.73
N ALA A 200 -0.48 -10.10 5.61
CA ALA A 200 -1.75 -9.81 6.26
C ALA A 200 -1.82 -10.56 7.60
N SER A 201 -2.30 -9.90 8.66
CA SER A 201 -2.58 -10.60 9.92
C SER A 201 -3.67 -11.64 9.73
N LYS A 202 -3.59 -12.75 10.47
CA LYS A 202 -4.66 -13.76 10.52
C LYS A 202 -5.68 -13.36 11.57
N SER A 203 -6.95 -13.26 11.21
CA SER A 203 -8.04 -13.17 12.18
C SER A 203 -8.52 -14.58 12.52
N LEU A 204 -8.95 -14.81 13.77
CA LEU A 204 -9.43 -16.09 14.29
C LEU A 204 -10.60 -15.86 15.26
N CYS A 205 -11.61 -16.72 15.22
CA CYS A 205 -12.66 -16.79 16.23
C CYS A 205 -12.12 -17.46 17.49
N MET A 206 -12.26 -16.79 18.63
CA MET A 206 -11.96 -17.39 19.94
C MET A 206 -13.14 -18.27 20.36
N VAL A 207 -12.88 -19.54 20.66
CA VAL A 207 -13.90 -20.50 21.07
C VAL A 207 -13.68 -21.00 22.50
N ASP A 208 -14.78 -21.28 23.21
CA ASP A 208 -14.73 -21.95 24.52
C ASP A 208 -14.67 -23.48 24.38
N GLY A 209 -14.68 -24.19 25.52
CA GLY A 209 -14.61 -25.66 25.56
C GLY A 209 -15.79 -26.39 24.92
N ASP A 210 -16.91 -25.68 24.67
CA ASP A 210 -18.09 -26.19 23.97
C ASP A 210 -18.08 -25.77 22.49
N ASN A 211 -16.96 -25.24 21.99
CA ASN A 211 -16.78 -24.67 20.65
C ASN A 211 -17.66 -23.46 20.33
N ASN A 212 -18.22 -22.78 21.34
CA ASN A 212 -18.99 -21.56 21.10
C ASN A 212 -18.06 -20.39 20.78
N ILE A 213 -18.42 -19.57 19.80
CA ILE A 213 -17.68 -18.35 19.49
C ILE A 213 -17.94 -17.30 20.58
N ILE A 214 -16.90 -16.99 21.34
CA ILE A 214 -16.92 -16.04 22.46
C ILE A 214 -16.10 -14.77 22.20
N GLY A 215 -15.36 -14.75 21.09
CA GLY A 215 -14.58 -13.57 20.70
C GLY A 215 -13.93 -13.69 19.34
N ILE A 216 -13.14 -12.68 19.02
CA ILE A 216 -12.28 -12.64 17.84
C ILE A 216 -10.91 -12.12 18.23
N CYS A 217 -9.86 -12.65 17.61
CA CYS A 217 -8.52 -12.14 17.75
C CYS A 217 -7.78 -12.08 16.41
N SER A 218 -6.76 -11.23 16.36
CA SER A 218 -5.86 -11.09 15.22
C SER A 218 -4.43 -11.40 15.63
N GLU A 219 -3.75 -12.25 14.86
CA GLU A 219 -2.32 -12.55 15.04
C GLU A 219 -1.48 -11.28 14.81
N ALA A 220 -0.61 -10.95 15.77
CA ALA A 220 0.30 -9.84 15.67
C ALA A 220 1.33 -10.08 14.55
N LEU A 221 1.49 -9.11 13.65
CA LEU A 221 2.60 -9.15 12.69
C LEU A 221 3.94 -8.89 13.41
N PRO A 222 4.98 -9.72 13.18
CA PRO A 222 6.26 -9.56 13.87
C PRO A 222 6.88 -8.19 13.60
N ASN A 223 7.32 -7.51 14.66
CA ASN A 223 7.94 -6.17 14.60
C ASN A 223 7.09 -5.11 13.88
N PHE A 224 5.76 -5.22 13.92
CA PHE A 224 4.89 -4.29 13.21
C PHE A 224 5.06 -2.84 13.70
N LYS A 225 5.37 -1.94 12.76
CA LYS A 225 5.51 -0.50 12.97
C LYS A 225 4.61 0.24 11.99
N GLU A 226 3.57 0.90 12.52
CA GLU A 226 2.62 1.70 11.75
C GLU A 226 3.33 2.67 10.78
N VAL A 227 2.76 2.83 9.58
CA VAL A 227 3.26 3.73 8.53
C VAL A 227 3.47 5.16 9.05
N LYS A 228 2.63 5.64 9.98
CA LYS A 228 2.80 6.96 10.61
C LYS A 228 4.17 7.16 11.25
N LYS A 229 4.66 6.14 11.96
CA LYS A 229 5.95 6.19 12.67
C LYS A 229 7.12 6.09 11.69
N VAL A 230 6.93 5.37 10.59
CA VAL A 230 7.93 5.14 9.56
C VAL A 230 8.11 6.36 8.64
N LEU A 231 7.03 6.99 8.17
CA LEU A 231 7.15 8.08 7.18
C LEU A 231 7.74 9.39 7.73
N ASN A 232 7.90 9.51 9.04
CA ASN A 232 8.53 10.65 9.66
C ASN A 232 10.07 10.58 9.65
N SER A 233 10.68 9.43 9.32
CA SER A 233 12.14 9.23 9.35
C SER A 233 12.88 9.62 8.06
N CYS A 234 12.28 10.45 7.20
CA CYS A 234 12.83 10.92 5.90
C CYS A 234 13.18 9.84 4.85
N GLU A 235 13.18 8.57 5.21
CA GLU A 235 13.37 7.45 4.29
C GLU A 235 12.03 6.78 4.02
N TYR A 236 11.57 6.84 2.76
CA TYR A 236 10.48 5.98 2.35
C TYR A 236 11.01 4.54 2.33
N PRO A 237 10.29 3.57 2.90
CA PRO A 237 10.79 2.20 2.97
C PRO A 237 11.13 1.69 1.58
N LYS A 238 12.37 1.20 1.43
CA LYS A 238 12.87 0.51 0.23
C LYS A 238 12.18 -0.85 0.07
N GLU A 239 11.51 -1.28 1.13
CA GLU A 239 10.78 -2.51 1.31
C GLU A 239 9.48 -2.53 0.51
N MET A 240 9.19 -3.68 -0.09
CA MET A 240 8.07 -3.85 -1.02
C MET A 240 6.71 -3.81 -0.34
N GLY A 241 5.71 -3.37 -1.11
CA GLY A 241 4.35 -3.85 -0.94
C GLY A 241 3.32 -2.87 -0.40
N LEU A 242 3.69 -1.63 -0.07
CA LEU A 242 2.70 -0.61 0.31
C LEU A 242 1.72 -0.33 -0.83
N LEU A 243 2.22 -0.26 -2.06
CA LEU A 243 1.37 -0.14 -3.23
C LEU A 243 0.38 -1.30 -3.31
N SER A 244 0.86 -2.53 -3.23
CA SER A 244 -0.01 -3.68 -3.45
C SER A 244 -1.13 -3.68 -2.43
N ILE A 245 -0.86 -3.31 -1.17
CA ILE A 245 -1.90 -3.09 -0.17
C ILE A 245 -2.87 -1.97 -0.59
N VAL A 246 -2.39 -0.83 -1.08
CA VAL A 246 -3.26 0.28 -1.54
C VAL A 246 -4.17 -0.14 -2.70
N LEU A 247 -3.64 -0.83 -3.71
CA LEU A 247 -4.42 -1.27 -4.87
C LEU A 247 -5.38 -2.39 -4.53
N LEU A 248 -4.96 -3.34 -3.70
CA LEU A 248 -5.83 -4.39 -3.21
C LEU A 248 -6.92 -3.85 -2.30
N SER A 249 -6.64 -2.81 -1.52
CA SER A 249 -7.67 -2.12 -0.74
C SER A 249 -8.73 -1.48 -1.64
N TYR A 250 -8.36 -1.00 -2.84
CA TYR A 250 -9.33 -0.55 -3.82
C TYR A 250 -10.15 -1.71 -4.42
N LEU A 251 -9.48 -2.82 -4.76
CA LEU A 251 -10.13 -4.03 -5.26
C LEU A 251 -11.12 -4.60 -4.23
N LEU A 252 -10.72 -4.63 -2.97
CA LEU A 252 -11.44 -5.20 -1.84
C LEU A 252 -12.34 -4.19 -1.11
N VAL A 253 -12.43 -2.95 -1.62
CA VAL A 253 -13.39 -1.93 -1.17
C VAL A 253 -13.16 -1.43 0.27
N GLU A 254 -11.89 -1.37 0.66
CA GLU A 254 -11.41 -0.91 1.96
C GLU A 254 -11.15 0.61 1.94
N ASP A 255 -12.18 1.46 1.78
CA ASP A 255 -11.95 2.92 1.80
C ASP A 255 -11.55 3.48 3.15
N ASP A 256 -11.69 2.75 4.28
CA ASP A 256 -11.15 3.21 5.57
C ASP A 256 -9.71 2.80 5.83
N LEU A 257 -9.01 2.24 4.83
CA LEU A 257 -7.59 1.92 4.93
C LEU A 257 -6.82 3.13 5.47
N HIS A 258 -6.22 3.02 6.66
CA HIS A 258 -5.54 4.15 7.30
C HIS A 258 -4.13 3.83 7.79
N ILE A 259 -3.35 4.86 8.11
CA ILE A 259 -1.89 4.73 8.38
C ILE A 259 -1.52 3.92 9.63
N LYS A 260 -2.51 3.50 10.41
CA LYS A 260 -2.36 2.55 11.52
C LYS A 260 -2.57 1.09 11.09
N ASN A 261 -3.36 0.86 10.05
CA ASN A 261 -3.70 -0.50 9.57
C ASN A 261 -2.63 -1.02 8.63
N ILE A 262 -1.70 -0.17 8.22
CA ILE A 262 -0.55 -0.53 7.40
C ILE A 262 0.72 -0.18 8.15
N GLY A 263 1.73 -1.03 8.05
CA GLY A 263 3.01 -0.84 8.72
C GLY A 263 4.11 -1.69 8.10
N LEU A 264 5.34 -1.49 8.57
CA LEU A 264 6.45 -2.40 8.30
C LEU A 264 6.42 -3.55 9.30
N CYS A 265 6.62 -4.77 8.83
CA CYS A 265 6.80 -5.96 9.65
C CYS A 265 7.96 -6.81 9.14
N THR A 266 8.42 -7.76 9.95
CA THR A 266 9.49 -8.70 9.58
C THR A 266 8.88 -10.06 9.25
N ILE A 267 9.00 -10.50 8.00
CA ILE A 267 8.56 -11.83 7.54
C ILE A 267 9.77 -12.56 6.96
N ASN A 268 10.07 -13.75 7.48
CA ASN A 268 11.21 -14.58 7.03
C ASN A 268 12.54 -13.79 6.98
N GLY A 269 12.81 -12.99 8.02
CA GLY A 269 14.00 -12.14 8.13
C GLY A 269 14.01 -10.89 7.24
N ARG A 270 12.90 -10.60 6.54
CA ARG A 270 12.80 -9.46 5.61
C ARG A 270 11.80 -8.44 6.09
N THR A 271 12.18 -7.17 6.02
CA THR A 271 11.28 -6.05 6.30
C THR A 271 10.37 -5.83 5.09
N VAL A 272 9.05 -5.83 5.29
CA VAL A 272 8.02 -5.69 4.23
C VAL A 272 6.84 -4.89 4.76
N PHE A 273 6.01 -4.35 3.85
CA PHE A 273 4.74 -3.76 4.27
C PHE A 273 3.67 -4.83 4.51
N GLY A 274 3.06 -4.76 5.70
CA GLY A 274 1.94 -5.60 6.10
C GLY A 274 0.66 -4.81 6.37
N LYS A 275 -0.46 -5.53 6.37
CA LYS A 275 -1.82 -5.05 6.63
C LYS A 275 -2.37 -5.77 7.87
N ILE A 276 -2.96 -5.01 8.76
CA ILE A 276 -3.71 -5.50 9.91
C ILE A 276 -5.14 -4.95 9.86
N ASP A 277 -6.00 -5.46 10.75
CA ASP A 277 -7.36 -4.95 11.01
C ASP A 277 -8.32 -5.08 9.82
N HIS A 278 -9.21 -6.06 9.86
CA HIS A 278 -10.00 -6.54 8.71
C HIS A 278 -11.51 -6.34 8.93
N ASP A 279 -11.92 -5.44 9.82
CA ASP A 279 -13.31 -5.33 10.25
C ASP A 279 -14.17 -4.39 9.37
N TYR A 280 -13.56 -3.60 8.49
CA TYR A 280 -14.23 -2.44 7.92
C TYR A 280 -15.40 -2.78 6.98
N ILE A 281 -15.15 -3.55 5.91
CA ILE A 281 -16.22 -3.94 4.98
C ILE A 281 -17.31 -4.74 5.70
N VAL A 282 -16.90 -5.55 6.68
CA VAL A 282 -17.80 -6.38 7.48
C VAL A 282 -18.72 -5.52 8.35
N SER A 283 -18.16 -4.58 9.11
CA SER A 283 -18.92 -3.70 10.01
C SER A 283 -19.79 -2.68 9.27
N LYS A 284 -19.55 -2.46 7.97
CA LYS A 284 -20.27 -1.49 7.14
C LYS A 284 -21.07 -2.08 6.00
N TRP A 285 -21.15 -3.41 5.89
CA TRP A 285 -21.82 -4.10 4.80
C TRP A 285 -23.25 -3.59 4.57
N GLU A 286 -24.11 -3.67 5.60
CA GLU A 286 -25.51 -3.26 5.50
C GLU A 286 -25.66 -1.76 5.20
N ASP A 287 -24.87 -0.92 5.89
CA ASP A 287 -24.97 0.54 5.78
C ASP A 287 -24.42 1.10 4.46
N LYS A 288 -23.49 0.39 3.81
CA LYS A 288 -22.67 0.92 2.71
C LYS A 288 -22.62 0.04 1.46
N LYS A 289 -23.44 -1.00 1.35
CA LYS A 289 -23.48 -1.89 0.18
C LYS A 289 -23.50 -1.13 -1.16
N ASN A 290 -24.43 -0.18 -1.31
CA ASN A 290 -24.54 0.62 -2.53
C ASN A 290 -23.25 1.42 -2.85
N HIS A 291 -22.61 1.98 -1.81
CA HIS A 291 -21.34 2.71 -1.97
C HIS A 291 -20.21 1.76 -2.40
N PHE A 292 -20.17 0.55 -1.85
CA PHE A 292 -19.18 -0.46 -2.21
C PHE A 292 -19.28 -0.87 -3.68
N GLU A 293 -20.49 -0.94 -4.21
CA GLU A 293 -20.77 -1.25 -5.61
C GLU A 293 -20.42 -0.08 -6.54
N SER A 294 -20.80 1.16 -6.19
CA SER A 294 -20.70 2.30 -7.11
C SER A 294 -19.36 3.04 -7.07
N SER A 295 -18.69 3.12 -5.92
CA SER A 295 -17.58 4.06 -5.70
C SER A 295 -16.21 3.52 -6.08
N PHE A 296 -16.14 2.24 -6.49
CA PHE A 296 -14.89 1.55 -6.78
C PHE A 296 -14.92 0.83 -8.14
N PRO A 297 -15.02 1.59 -9.26
CA PRO A 297 -15.02 1.02 -10.61
C PRO A 297 -13.73 0.24 -10.91
N LEU A 298 -13.90 -1.03 -11.29
CA LEU A 298 -12.80 -1.99 -11.51
C LEU A 298 -11.91 -1.65 -12.71
N ASN A 299 -12.39 -0.84 -13.65
CA ASN A 299 -11.60 -0.42 -14.81
C ASN A 299 -10.33 0.34 -14.40
N ASN A 300 -10.35 1.09 -13.30
CA ASN A 300 -9.17 1.82 -12.82
C ASN A 300 -8.02 0.89 -12.42
N ILE A 301 -8.32 -0.23 -11.75
CA ILE A 301 -7.28 -1.18 -11.33
C ILE A 301 -6.78 -2.01 -12.51
N ILE A 302 -7.67 -2.38 -13.44
CA ILE A 302 -7.31 -3.10 -14.67
C ILE A 302 -6.38 -2.25 -15.52
N GLU A 303 -6.76 -1.01 -15.81
CA GLU A 303 -5.97 -0.06 -16.59
C GLU A 303 -4.62 0.19 -15.92
N TYR A 304 -4.61 0.40 -14.60
CA TYR A 304 -3.37 0.60 -13.86
C TYR A 304 -2.45 -0.63 -13.95
N ILE A 305 -2.94 -1.86 -13.74
CA ILE A 305 -2.10 -3.07 -13.78
C ILE A 305 -1.54 -3.29 -15.21
N ASN A 306 -2.37 -3.10 -16.23
CA ASN A 306 -1.98 -3.34 -17.63
C ASN A 306 -1.03 -2.25 -18.16
N SER A 307 -1.35 -0.98 -17.96
CA SER A 307 -0.63 0.15 -18.58
C SER A 307 0.36 0.87 -17.66
N GLY A 308 0.21 0.70 -16.35
CA GLY A 308 0.94 1.49 -15.36
C GLY A 308 0.50 2.95 -15.26
N ASP A 309 -0.68 3.33 -15.77
CA ASP A 309 -1.17 4.70 -15.75
C ASP A 309 -1.32 5.24 -14.32
N ILE A 310 -0.50 6.26 -14.02
CA ILE A 310 -0.48 6.92 -12.72
C ILE A 310 -1.77 7.72 -12.46
N SER A 311 -2.53 8.06 -13.49
CA SER A 311 -3.83 8.74 -13.33
C SER A 311 -4.84 7.82 -12.64
N SER A 312 -4.96 6.58 -13.11
CA SER A 312 -5.83 5.55 -12.49
C SER A 312 -5.37 5.23 -11.07
N LEU A 313 -4.05 5.16 -10.82
CA LEU A 313 -3.52 5.07 -9.44
C LEU A 313 -4.01 6.22 -8.56
N LYS A 314 -3.92 7.48 -9.02
CA LYS A 314 -4.35 8.63 -8.21
C LYS A 314 -5.83 8.53 -7.87
N ILE A 315 -6.66 8.11 -8.82
CA ILE A 315 -8.10 7.92 -8.60
C ILE A 315 -8.30 6.88 -7.49
N MET A 316 -7.69 5.71 -7.61
CA MET A 316 -7.79 4.64 -6.61
C MET A 316 -7.27 5.08 -5.25
N ALA A 317 -6.08 5.64 -5.19
CA ALA A 317 -5.49 6.10 -3.94
C ALA A 317 -6.28 7.26 -3.30
N ASN A 318 -7.08 8.00 -4.07
CA ASN A 318 -7.96 9.08 -3.58
C ASN A 318 -9.30 8.61 -3.05
N SER A 319 -9.75 7.41 -3.39
CA SER A 319 -10.98 6.85 -2.83
C SER A 319 -10.77 6.28 -1.43
N LEU A 320 -9.52 6.03 -1.02
CA LEU A 320 -9.17 5.49 0.30
C LEU A 320 -8.89 6.61 1.31
N ARG A 321 -9.13 6.40 2.61
CA ARG A 321 -8.73 7.28 3.73
C ARG A 321 -7.20 7.35 3.90
N PHE A 322 -6.51 6.39 3.31
CA PHE A 322 -5.07 6.40 3.09
C PHE A 322 -4.67 7.61 2.23
N SER A 323 -5.59 8.09 1.37
CA SER A 323 -5.40 9.26 0.53
C SER A 323 -5.04 10.50 1.35
N PRO A 324 -4.04 11.25 0.91
CA PRO A 324 -3.70 12.52 1.51
C PRO A 324 -4.50 13.74 1.00
N GLY A 325 -5.58 13.53 0.26
CA GLY A 325 -6.34 14.60 -0.38
C GLY A 325 -7.46 15.17 0.47
N LYS A 326 -8.15 14.34 1.25
CA LYS A 326 -9.30 14.78 2.05
C LYS A 326 -8.84 14.89 3.50
N ALA A 327 -8.80 16.13 3.99
CA ALA A 327 -8.95 16.35 5.40
C ALA A 327 -10.08 15.44 5.93
N ASN A 328 -9.87 14.76 7.07
CA ASN A 328 -10.96 14.15 7.83
C ASN A 328 -12.20 15.07 7.74
N SER A 329 -13.38 14.51 7.45
CA SER A 329 -14.62 15.31 7.44
C SER A 329 -14.72 16.13 8.72
N LEU A 330 -15.39 17.28 8.70
CA LEU A 330 -15.56 18.13 9.90
C LEU A 330 -16.08 17.31 11.09
N LEU A 331 -16.98 16.36 10.83
CA LEU A 331 -17.50 15.38 11.80
C LEU A 331 -16.44 14.40 12.32
N LEU A 332 -15.61 13.82 11.46
CA LEU A 332 -14.48 12.97 11.90
C LEU A 332 -13.42 13.79 12.65
N ARG A 333 -13.16 15.04 12.26
CA ARG A 333 -12.27 15.95 12.98
C ARG A 333 -12.82 16.30 14.35
N ALA A 334 -14.12 16.60 14.44
CA ALA A 334 -14.80 16.86 15.70
C ALA A 334 -14.78 15.61 16.59
N GLY A 335 -15.09 14.43 16.04
CA GLY A 335 -14.98 13.14 16.75
C GLY A 335 -13.56 12.84 17.24
N HIS A 336 -12.54 13.08 16.41
CA HIS A 336 -11.12 12.94 16.81
C HIS A 336 -10.68 14.02 17.80
N LYS A 337 -11.25 15.23 17.74
CA LYS A 337 -10.97 16.34 18.66
C LYS A 337 -11.61 16.09 20.02
N ILE A 338 -12.86 15.63 20.06
CA ILE A 338 -13.59 15.23 21.27
C ILE A 338 -12.87 14.03 21.92
N ARG A 339 -12.52 12.98 21.15
CA ARG A 339 -11.71 11.86 21.65
C ARG A 339 -10.31 12.30 22.08
N GLY A 340 -9.73 13.29 21.40
CA GLY A 340 -8.42 13.85 21.72
C GLY A 340 -8.36 14.63 23.05
N PHE A 341 -9.50 15.12 23.55
CA PHE A 341 -9.60 15.69 24.90
C PHE A 341 -9.62 14.61 26.00
N THR A 342 -9.94 13.35 25.67
CA THR A 342 -10.02 12.23 26.61
C THR A 342 -8.90 11.19 26.43
N GLY A 343 -8.03 11.34 25.43
CA GLY A 343 -6.87 10.47 25.20
C GLY A 343 -6.32 10.57 23.76
N THR A 344 -4.99 10.64 23.64
CA THR A 344 -4.16 10.52 22.42
C THR A 344 -4.90 10.41 21.06
N GLY A 345 -5.48 11.52 20.60
CA GLY A 345 -6.14 11.62 19.29
C GLY A 345 -5.14 11.42 18.15
N ALA A 346 -5.07 10.21 17.60
CA ALA A 346 -4.09 9.88 16.57
C ALA A 346 -4.62 10.23 15.18
N ASN A 347 -3.97 11.19 14.51
CA ASN A 347 -4.11 11.38 13.06
C ASN A 347 -3.99 10.02 12.33
N THR A 348 -5.02 9.67 11.57
CA THR A 348 -5.21 8.39 10.85
C THR A 348 -5.02 8.55 9.34
N THR A 349 -5.05 9.77 8.82
CA THR A 349 -4.76 10.10 7.43
C THR A 349 -3.31 10.47 7.23
N LEU A 350 -2.77 10.18 6.05
CA LEU A 350 -1.43 10.57 5.65
C LEU A 350 -1.37 12.10 5.41
N GLY A 351 -0.48 12.83 6.08
CA GLY A 351 -0.34 14.27 5.90
C GLY A 351 0.14 14.68 4.50
N LYS A 352 -0.20 15.90 4.03
CA LYS A 352 0.12 16.43 2.67
C LYS A 352 1.60 16.36 2.25
N ARG A 353 2.55 16.29 3.19
CA ARG A 353 3.98 16.11 2.90
C ARG A 353 4.30 14.66 2.56
N ASN A 354 3.89 13.75 3.45
CA ASN A 354 4.12 12.30 3.34
C ASN A 354 3.36 11.72 2.14
N ALA A 355 2.21 12.31 1.82
CA ALA A 355 1.45 12.15 0.60
C ALA A 355 2.24 12.27 -0.69
N LYS A 356 2.92 13.42 -0.79
CA LYS A 356 3.65 13.77 -1.98
C LYS A 356 4.85 12.85 -2.10
N SER A 357 5.48 12.54 -0.98
CA SER A 357 6.52 11.51 -0.87
C SER A 357 6.02 10.14 -1.34
N PHE A 358 4.86 9.67 -0.86
CA PHE A 358 4.25 8.41 -1.28
C PHE A 358 4.10 8.36 -2.80
N TYR A 359 3.40 9.32 -3.40
CA TYR A 359 3.20 9.29 -4.85
C TYR A 359 4.48 9.55 -5.66
N SER A 360 5.41 10.37 -5.16
CA SER A 360 6.69 10.62 -5.85
C SER A 360 7.55 9.36 -5.87
N ASN A 361 7.68 8.68 -4.74
CA ASN A 361 8.37 7.38 -4.65
C ASN A 361 7.63 6.33 -5.44
N TYR A 362 6.33 6.44 -5.53
CA TYR A 362 5.54 5.44 -6.22
C TYR A 362 5.63 5.54 -7.74
N ALA A 363 5.65 6.75 -8.31
CA ALA A 363 6.02 6.94 -9.71
C ALA A 363 7.44 6.41 -10.05
N CYS A 364 8.26 6.15 -9.02
CA CYS A 364 9.62 5.60 -9.08
C CYS A 364 9.74 4.09 -8.76
N ILE A 365 8.77 3.52 -8.03
CA ILE A 365 8.72 2.13 -7.55
C ILE A 365 7.68 1.32 -8.35
N ASN A 366 6.98 1.97 -9.27
CA ASN A 366 6.13 1.36 -10.29
C ASN A 366 6.98 0.70 -11.39
N ASP A 367 7.80 -0.23 -10.92
CA ASP A 367 8.41 -1.29 -11.69
C ASP A 367 7.31 -2.26 -12.11
N ASP A 368 7.44 -2.79 -13.31
CA ASP A 368 6.63 -3.88 -13.82
C ASP A 368 6.52 -4.99 -12.75
N CYS A 369 7.56 -5.24 -11.96
CA CYS A 369 7.54 -6.14 -10.80
C CYS A 369 6.37 -5.98 -9.81
N ALA A 370 5.94 -4.76 -9.46
CA ALA A 370 4.83 -4.57 -8.51
C ALA A 370 3.47 -4.84 -9.18
N ARG A 371 3.36 -4.50 -10.47
CA ARG A 371 2.17 -4.80 -11.29
C ARG A 371 2.11 -6.27 -11.63
N ASP A 372 3.24 -6.91 -11.92
CA ASP A 372 3.41 -8.33 -12.19
C ASP A 372 3.13 -9.14 -10.94
N PHE A 373 3.57 -8.68 -9.76
CA PHE A 373 3.14 -9.25 -8.50
C PHE A 373 1.62 -9.23 -8.39
N LEU A 374 0.99 -8.06 -8.53
CA LEU A 374 -0.46 -7.93 -8.41
C LEU A 374 -1.21 -8.77 -9.47
N ARG A 375 -0.74 -8.73 -10.72
CA ARG A 375 -1.28 -9.51 -11.83
C ARG A 375 -1.20 -10.99 -11.50
N SER A 376 -0.04 -11.47 -11.07
CA SER A 376 0.17 -12.87 -10.68
C SER A 376 -0.73 -13.27 -9.51
N ARG A 377 -0.80 -12.47 -8.45
CA ARG A 377 -1.63 -12.80 -7.27
C ARG A 377 -3.13 -12.81 -7.58
N ILE A 378 -3.61 -11.89 -8.42
CA ILE A 378 -5.01 -11.87 -8.85
C ILE A 378 -5.29 -13.04 -9.81
N LYS A 379 -4.38 -13.33 -10.76
CA LYS A 379 -4.53 -14.46 -11.70
C LYS A 379 -4.49 -15.82 -11.00
N LEU A 380 -3.71 -15.95 -9.93
CA LEU A 380 -3.52 -17.19 -9.16
C LEU A 380 -4.39 -17.28 -7.90
N PHE A 381 -5.35 -16.37 -7.71
CA PHE A 381 -6.20 -16.38 -6.52
C PHE A 381 -6.94 -17.72 -6.37
N ASN A 382 -6.68 -18.43 -5.28
CA ASN A 382 -7.25 -19.76 -5.07
C ASN A 382 -8.64 -19.69 -4.40
N TYR A 383 -9.69 -19.62 -5.23
CA TYR A 383 -11.07 -19.61 -4.74
C TYR A 383 -11.42 -20.86 -3.93
N LYS A 384 -10.95 -22.06 -4.36
CA LYS A 384 -11.29 -23.33 -3.70
C LYS A 384 -10.88 -23.34 -2.23
N ARG A 385 -9.75 -22.70 -1.92
CA ARG A 385 -9.26 -22.59 -0.55
C ARG A 385 -10.16 -21.72 0.32
N ILE A 386 -10.57 -20.55 -0.19
CA ILE A 386 -11.48 -19.66 0.54
C ILE A 386 -12.87 -20.29 0.67
N GLU A 387 -13.35 -20.99 -0.36
CA GLU A 387 -14.62 -21.71 -0.35
C GLU A 387 -14.63 -22.83 0.70
N ARG A 388 -13.51 -23.54 0.89
CA ARG A 388 -13.40 -24.53 1.98
C ARG A 388 -13.57 -23.88 3.35
N VAL A 389 -12.89 -22.76 3.61
CA VAL A 389 -13.02 -22.02 4.88
C VAL A 389 -14.45 -21.52 5.08
N LEU A 390 -15.07 -20.96 4.03
CA LEU A 390 -16.46 -20.52 4.05
C LEU A 390 -17.43 -21.67 4.38
N ASN A 391 -17.21 -22.86 3.81
CA ASN A 391 -18.05 -24.03 4.07
C ASN A 391 -17.93 -24.48 5.54
N GLU A 392 -16.70 -24.56 6.07
CA GLU A 392 -16.49 -24.91 7.48
C GLU A 392 -17.11 -23.86 8.43
N MET A 393 -16.98 -22.56 8.11
CA MET A 393 -17.64 -21.49 8.85
C MET A 393 -19.16 -21.58 8.81
N SER A 394 -19.73 -21.95 7.66
CA SER A 394 -21.18 -22.08 7.48
C SER A 394 -21.76 -23.22 8.30
N LEU A 395 -21.02 -24.33 8.43
CA LEU A 395 -21.39 -25.43 9.32
C LEU A 395 -21.42 -24.96 10.78
N ILE A 396 -20.34 -24.35 11.27
CA ILE A 396 -20.30 -23.82 12.65
C ILE A 396 -21.39 -22.77 12.90
N ALA A 397 -21.66 -21.91 11.92
CA ALA A 397 -22.70 -20.91 12.05
C ALA A 397 -24.11 -21.49 12.11
N THR A 398 -24.35 -22.59 11.39
CA THR A 398 -25.64 -23.30 11.41
C THR A 398 -25.82 -24.04 12.73
N ASP A 399 -24.80 -24.82 13.14
CA ASP A 399 -24.83 -25.62 14.37
C ASP A 399 -24.93 -24.73 15.62
N GLY A 400 -24.20 -23.61 15.62
CA GLY A 400 -24.21 -22.61 16.70
C GLY A 400 -25.37 -21.62 16.65
N VAL A 401 -26.34 -21.82 15.75
CA VAL A 401 -27.55 -20.97 15.58
C VAL A 401 -27.19 -19.47 15.48
N ILE A 402 -26.14 -19.15 14.73
CA ILE A 402 -25.65 -17.78 14.59
C ILE A 402 -26.59 -17.00 13.68
N GLN A 403 -27.19 -15.94 14.21
CA GLN A 403 -28.07 -15.05 13.46
C GLN A 403 -27.33 -14.31 12.34
N ASN A 404 -28.02 -14.08 11.22
CA ASN A 404 -27.52 -13.31 10.07
C ASN A 404 -26.19 -13.83 9.48
N HIS A 405 -25.90 -15.13 9.58
CA HIS A 405 -24.68 -15.71 9.01
C HIS A 405 -24.64 -15.70 7.47
N GLY A 406 -25.79 -15.55 6.79
CA GLY A 406 -25.87 -15.39 5.33
C GLY A 406 -25.03 -14.22 4.79
N LYS A 407 -24.83 -13.18 5.62
CA LYS A 407 -23.95 -12.05 5.33
C LYS A 407 -22.51 -12.45 4.97
N ILE A 408 -22.00 -13.55 5.54
CA ILE A 408 -20.64 -14.04 5.28
C ILE A 408 -20.53 -14.43 3.79
N GLY A 409 -21.53 -15.15 3.27
CA GLY A 409 -21.64 -15.52 1.87
C GLY A 409 -21.79 -14.30 0.96
N ASP A 410 -22.66 -13.35 1.32
CA ASP A 410 -22.87 -12.13 0.54
C ASP A 410 -21.58 -11.31 0.35
N ILE A 411 -20.82 -11.09 1.43
CA ILE A 411 -19.53 -10.38 1.38
C ILE A 411 -18.53 -11.16 0.50
N TYR A 412 -18.48 -12.48 0.67
CA TYR A 412 -17.60 -13.32 -0.13
C TYR A 412 -17.93 -13.27 -1.61
N ASP A 413 -19.19 -13.43 -2.00
CA ASP A 413 -19.63 -13.43 -3.38
C ASP A 413 -19.40 -12.07 -4.04
N PHE A 414 -19.61 -10.98 -3.31
CA PHE A 414 -19.27 -9.64 -3.77
C PHE A 414 -17.78 -9.49 -4.06
N LEU A 415 -16.91 -9.88 -3.12
CA LEU A 415 -15.45 -9.79 -3.31
C LEU A 415 -14.97 -10.75 -4.41
N LYS A 416 -15.53 -11.95 -4.48
CA LYS A 416 -15.27 -12.96 -5.51
C LYS A 416 -15.61 -12.42 -6.90
N PHE A 417 -16.77 -11.79 -7.07
CA PHE A 417 -17.15 -11.14 -8.32
C PHE A 417 -16.09 -10.12 -8.74
N ARG A 418 -15.68 -9.24 -7.83
CA ARG A 418 -14.69 -8.19 -8.11
C ARG A 418 -13.35 -8.76 -8.52
N ILE A 419 -12.84 -9.75 -7.79
CA ILE A 419 -11.56 -10.41 -8.11
C ILE A 419 -11.65 -11.13 -9.47
N ARG A 420 -12.72 -11.91 -9.72
CA ARG A 420 -12.94 -12.60 -11.00
C ARG A 420 -13.04 -11.63 -12.17
N TYR A 421 -13.75 -10.52 -12.00
CA TYR A 421 -13.88 -9.51 -13.04
C TYR A 421 -12.51 -8.93 -13.41
N VAL A 422 -11.69 -8.56 -12.42
CA VAL A 422 -10.33 -8.08 -12.70
C VAL A 422 -9.50 -9.20 -13.34
N GLN A 423 -9.50 -10.40 -12.77
CA GLN A 423 -8.77 -11.56 -13.27
C GLN A 423 -9.05 -11.86 -14.75
N LYS A 424 -10.31 -11.77 -15.21
CA LYS A 424 -10.71 -11.98 -16.61
C LYS A 424 -10.20 -10.89 -17.57
N ASN A 425 -9.98 -9.68 -17.06
CA ASN A 425 -9.61 -8.51 -17.86
C ASN A 425 -8.13 -8.11 -17.74
N LEU A 426 -7.32 -8.87 -16.99
CA LEU A 426 -5.88 -8.69 -16.94
C LEU A 426 -5.23 -9.40 -18.13
N VAL A 427 -4.53 -8.62 -18.96
CA VAL A 427 -3.69 -9.14 -20.06
C VAL A 427 -2.45 -9.77 -19.46
#